data_AF-A0A9D8KZK7-F1
#
_entry.id   AF-A0A9D8KZK7-F1
#
_cell.length_a   1.000
_cell.length_b   1.000
_cell.length_c   1.000
_cell.angle_alpha   90.00
_cell.angle_beta   90.00
_cell.angle_gamma   90.00
#
_symmetry.space_group_name_H-M   'P 1'
#
loop_
_entity.id
_entity.type
_entity.pdbx_description
1 polymer ?
#
loop_
_entity_poly.entity_id
_entity_poly.type
_entity_poly.pdbx_seq_one_letter_code
_entity_poly.pdbx_strand_id
1 'polypeptide(L)'
;VFAPVRAALKKYNCQRAILVGHNAHFDLNFLNAAVARSGHKRNPFHPFSVFDTVTLAGVAYGQTVLARALQAAGFEWDANQAHSAVYDTEQTARLFCQIVNGWPRP
;
A
#
# COMPACT_ATOMS: atom_id res chain seq x y z
N VAL A 1 -2.27 -15.18 10.29
CA VAL A 1 -1.89 -13.90 9.64
C VAL A 1 -2.66 -13.64 8.34
N PHE A 2 -2.46 -14.38 7.24
CA PHE A 2 -3.06 -14.00 5.94
C PHE A 2 -4.51 -14.43 5.64
N ALA A 3 -5.28 -14.85 6.65
CA ALA A 3 -6.68 -15.26 6.43
C ALA A 3 -7.56 -14.10 5.88
N PRO A 4 -7.45 -12.85 6.37
CA PRO A 4 -8.23 -11.73 5.84
C PRO A 4 -7.91 -11.42 4.37
N VAL A 5 -6.63 -11.46 3.99
CA VAL A 5 -6.18 -11.23 2.61
C VAL A 5 -6.80 -12.28 1.67
N ARG A 6 -6.77 -13.56 2.05
CA ARG A 6 -7.38 -14.63 1.24
C ARG A 6 -8.90 -14.51 1.14
N ALA A 7 -9.57 -14.09 2.21
CA ALA A 7 -11.01 -13.83 2.17
C ALA A 7 -11.35 -12.70 1.19
N ALA A 8 -10.55 -11.62 1.17
CA ALA A 8 -10.71 -10.53 0.21
C ALA A 8 -10.48 -10.99 -1.24
N LEU A 9 -9.41 -11.75 -1.50
CA LEU A 9 -9.15 -12.31 -2.84
C LEU A 9 -10.33 -13.14 -3.35
N LYS A 10 -10.88 -14.02 -2.50
CA LYS A 10 -12.06 -14.82 -2.85
C LYS A 10 -13.29 -13.95 -3.11
N LYS A 11 -13.54 -12.95 -2.25
CA LYS A 11 -14.69 -12.03 -2.36
C LYS A 11 -14.69 -11.26 -3.69
N TYR A 12 -13.52 -10.79 -4.13
CA TYR A 12 -13.38 -9.97 -5.33
C TYR A 12 -12.93 -10.76 -6.57
N ASN A 13 -12.96 -12.11 -6.50
CA ASN A 13 -12.54 -13.01 -7.58
C ASN A 13 -11.13 -12.71 -8.13
N CYS A 14 -10.20 -12.33 -7.26
CA CYS A 14 -8.81 -12.05 -7.61
C CYS A 14 -7.93 -13.28 -7.38
N GLN A 15 -6.93 -13.48 -8.24
CA GLN A 15 -6.02 -14.62 -8.16
C GLN A 15 -4.87 -14.40 -7.16
N ARG A 16 -4.37 -13.16 -7.03
CA ARG A 16 -3.20 -12.83 -6.20
C ARG A 16 -3.31 -11.42 -5.64
N ALA A 17 -2.70 -11.18 -4.48
CA ALA A 17 -2.61 -9.85 -3.88
C ALA A 17 -1.36 -9.11 -4.37
N ILE A 18 -1.48 -7.82 -4.67
CA ILE A 18 -0.36 -6.91 -4.92
C ILE A 18 -0.25 -5.98 -3.71
N LEU A 19 0.94 -5.85 -3.13
CA LEU A 19 1.16 -4.95 -2.01
C LEU A 19 1.14 -3.50 -2.50
N VAL A 20 0.35 -2.66 -1.83
CA VAL A 20 0.38 -1.21 -1.96
C VAL A 20 1.08 -0.65 -0.73
N GLY A 21 2.03 0.26 -0.93
CA GLY A 21 2.81 0.88 0.16
C GLY A 21 3.42 2.21 -0.28
N HIS A 22 4.06 2.92 0.64
CA HIS A 22 4.80 4.15 0.34
C HIS A 22 6.29 3.85 0.52
N ASN A 23 7.04 3.79 -0.59
CA ASN A 23 8.33 3.08 -0.67
C ASN A 23 8.14 1.56 -0.53
N ALA A 24 7.13 1.03 -1.24
CA ALA A 24 6.54 -0.30 -1.03
C ALA A 24 7.51 -1.50 -1.07
N HIS A 25 8.66 -1.37 -1.74
CA HIS A 25 9.68 -2.41 -1.73
C HIS A 25 10.29 -2.65 -0.34
N PHE A 26 10.37 -1.61 0.49
CA PHE A 26 10.81 -1.74 1.88
C PHE A 26 9.89 -2.71 2.64
N ASP A 27 8.57 -2.46 2.63
CA ASP A 27 7.58 -3.28 3.31
C ASP A 27 7.53 -4.71 2.77
N LEU A 28 7.56 -4.86 1.43
CA LEU A 28 7.52 -6.18 0.79
C LEU A 28 8.74 -7.03 1.18
N ASN A 29 9.93 -6.43 1.26
CA ASN A 29 11.14 -7.15 1.65
C ASN A 29 11.06 -7.67 3.09
N PHE A 30 10.58 -6.84 4.02
CA PHE A 30 10.35 -7.27 5.41
C PHE A 30 9.28 -8.35 5.52
N LEU A 31 8.17 -8.21 4.78
CA LEU A 31 7.11 -9.21 4.73
C LEU A 31 7.61 -10.56 4.20
N ASN A 32 8.35 -10.56 3.09
CA ASN A 32 8.92 -11.77 2.50
C ASN A 32 9.92 -12.43 3.44
N ALA A 33 10.78 -11.64 4.09
CA ALA A 33 11.74 -12.17 5.06
C ALA A 33 11.03 -12.79 6.29
N ALA A 34 9.94 -12.18 6.77
CA ALA A 34 9.12 -12.73 7.86
C ALA A 34 8.41 -14.03 7.45
N VAL A 35 7.88 -14.09 6.22
CA VAL A 35 7.29 -15.32 5.64
C VAL A 35 8.32 -16.44 5.56
N ALA A 36 9.54 -16.14 5.10
CA ALA A 36 10.62 -17.11 5.01
C ALA A 36 11.01 -17.66 6.40
N ARG A 37 11.23 -16.78 7.38
CA ARG A 37 11.60 -17.19 8.76
C ARG A 37 10.51 -17.99 9.47
N SER A 38 9.23 -17.68 9.20
CA SER A 38 8.09 -18.36 9.83
C SER A 38 7.66 -19.64 9.11
N GLY A 39 8.27 -19.98 7.97
CA GLY A 39 7.89 -21.17 7.18
C GLY A 39 6.48 -21.10 6.60
N HIS A 40 5.92 -19.90 6.40
CA HIS A 40 4.54 -19.74 5.99
C HIS A 40 4.34 -20.09 4.49
N LYS A 41 3.96 -21.34 4.19
CA LYS A 41 3.92 -21.92 2.83
C LYS A 41 3.05 -21.19 1.79
N ARG A 42 1.93 -20.58 2.21
CA ARG A 42 0.95 -19.97 1.29
C ARG A 42 0.89 -18.44 1.45
N ASN A 43 1.90 -17.76 0.92
CA ASN A 43 1.92 -16.30 0.82
C ASN A 43 1.00 -15.84 -0.34
N PRO A 44 -0.10 -15.11 -0.07
CA PRO A 44 -1.01 -14.65 -1.12
C PRO A 44 -0.46 -13.47 -1.94
N PHE A 45 0.61 -12.82 -1.48
CA PHE A 45 1.19 -11.67 -2.16
C PHE A 45 2.01 -12.09 -3.38
N HIS A 46 2.05 -11.21 -4.38
CA HIS A 46 3.00 -11.29 -5.47
C HIS A 46 4.43 -11.10 -4.94
N PRO A 47 5.43 -11.87 -5.41
CA PRO A 47 6.71 -11.94 -4.69
C PRO A 47 7.62 -10.74 -4.93
N PHE A 48 7.38 -9.97 -6.00
CA PHE A 48 8.21 -8.82 -6.37
C PHE A 48 7.41 -7.57 -6.79
N SER A 49 6.33 -7.72 -7.57
CA SER A 49 5.50 -6.57 -7.95
C SER A 49 4.78 -5.92 -6.77
N VAL A 50 4.79 -4.59 -6.78
CA VAL A 50 4.11 -3.69 -5.84
C VAL A 50 3.44 -2.55 -6.60
N PHE A 51 2.48 -1.87 -5.97
CA PHE A 51 2.10 -0.52 -6.35
C PHE A 51 2.66 0.47 -5.33
N ASP A 52 3.66 1.22 -5.77
CA ASP A 52 4.35 2.18 -4.91
C ASP A 52 3.70 3.56 -4.99
N THR A 53 3.15 4.01 -3.86
CA THR A 53 2.49 5.32 -3.76
C THR A 53 3.47 6.48 -3.79
N VAL A 54 4.79 6.28 -3.58
CA VAL A 54 5.79 7.33 -3.84
C VAL A 54 5.79 7.68 -5.33
N THR A 55 5.84 6.66 -6.19
CA THR A 55 5.81 6.85 -7.64
C THR A 55 4.48 7.45 -8.09
N LEU A 56 3.36 6.89 -7.60
CA LEU A 56 2.03 7.39 -7.97
C LEU A 56 1.80 8.84 -7.53
N ALA A 57 2.18 9.19 -6.31
CA ALA A 57 2.06 10.56 -5.82
C ALA A 57 3.01 11.53 -6.51
N GLY A 58 4.19 11.07 -6.92
CA GLY A 58 5.11 11.84 -7.75
C GLY A 58 4.46 12.26 -9.07
N VAL A 59 3.74 11.34 -9.72
CA VAL A 59 3.00 11.63 -10.96
C VAL A 59 1.76 12.50 -10.71
N ALA A 60 0.96 12.17 -9.70
CA ALA A 60 -0.33 12.83 -9.48
C ALA A 60 -0.23 14.22 -8.82
N TYR A 61 0.74 14.41 -7.93
CA TYR A 61 0.83 15.59 -7.05
C TYR A 61 2.22 16.23 -7.02
N GLY A 62 3.23 15.65 -7.70
CA GLY A 62 4.60 16.14 -7.63
C GLY A 62 5.24 15.98 -6.24
N GLN A 63 4.72 15.08 -5.41
CA GLN A 63 5.19 14.86 -4.03
C GLN A 63 5.59 13.40 -3.79
N THR A 64 6.72 13.20 -3.11
CA THR A 64 7.25 11.87 -2.78
C THR A 64 7.25 11.57 -1.27
N VAL A 65 6.94 12.55 -0.44
CA VAL A 65 6.80 12.39 1.02
C VAL A 65 5.32 12.19 1.33
N LEU A 66 4.96 11.09 2.01
CA LEU A 66 3.56 10.71 2.28
C LEU A 66 2.72 11.88 2.83
N ALA A 67 3.21 12.55 3.88
CA ALA A 67 2.52 13.68 4.48
C ALA A 67 2.25 14.82 3.48
N ARG A 68 3.22 15.14 2.62
CA ARG A 68 3.06 16.19 1.59
C ARG A 68 2.14 15.75 0.47
N ALA A 69 2.19 14.48 0.08
CA ALA A 69 1.30 13.91 -0.92
C ALA A 69 -0.16 13.94 -0.43
N LEU A 70 -0.42 13.61 0.83
CA LEU A 70 -1.74 13.69 1.45
C LEU A 70 -2.26 15.13 1.51
N GLN A 71 -1.42 16.07 1.96
CA GLN A 71 -1.76 17.50 1.97
C GLN A 71 -2.08 18.02 0.57
N ALA A 72 -1.28 17.66 -0.45
CA ALA A 72 -1.53 18.02 -1.84
C ALA A 72 -2.80 17.36 -2.41
N ALA A 73 -3.17 16.18 -1.90
CA ALA A 73 -4.42 15.49 -2.21
C ALA A 73 -5.63 16.04 -1.42
N GLY A 74 -5.45 17.03 -0.55
CA GLY A 74 -6.51 17.64 0.25
C GLY A 74 -6.86 16.89 1.54
N PHE A 75 -6.02 15.96 1.99
CA PHE A 75 -6.20 15.25 3.25
C PHE A 75 -5.39 15.89 4.38
N GLU A 76 -5.91 15.78 5.60
CA GLU A 76 -5.19 16.17 6.81
C GLU A 76 -4.10 15.14 7.16
N TRP A 77 -3.04 15.63 7.80
CA TRP A 77 -1.94 14.80 8.33
C TRP A 77 -1.69 15.16 9.79
N ASP A 78 -1.78 14.17 10.67
CA ASP A 78 -1.44 14.31 12.08
C ASP A 78 -0.03 13.76 12.33
N ALA A 79 0.92 14.68 12.54
CA ALA A 79 2.30 14.32 12.80
C ALA A 79 2.49 13.55 14.12
N ASN A 80 1.55 13.62 15.07
CA ASN A 80 1.66 12.88 16.34
C ASN A 80 1.32 11.39 16.16
N GLN A 81 0.59 11.04 15.09
CA GLN A 81 0.25 9.66 14.74
C GLN A 81 1.17 9.09 13.66
N ALA A 82 2.05 9.92 13.10
CA ALA A 82 3.11 9.48 12.20
C ALA A 82 3.92 8.36 12.87
N HIS A 83 4.32 7.36 12.07
CA HIS A 83 5.04 6.14 12.52
C HIS A 83 4.17 5.06 13.19
N SER A 84 2.88 5.29 13.39
CA SER A 84 1.96 4.19 13.63
C SER A 84 1.70 3.46 12.31
N ALA A 85 2.05 2.18 12.25
CA ALA A 85 1.82 1.36 11.05
C ALA A 85 0.33 1.36 10.63
N VAL A 86 -0.60 1.45 11.58
CA VAL A 86 -2.04 1.53 11.30
C VAL A 86 -2.37 2.86 10.61
N TYR A 87 -1.94 3.98 11.20
CA TYR A 87 -2.20 5.31 10.63
C TYR A 87 -1.58 5.46 9.25
N ASP A 88 -0.31 5.11 9.10
CA ASP A 88 0.40 5.18 7.82
C ASP A 88 -0.27 4.31 6.75
N THR A 89 -0.78 3.12 7.12
CA THR A 89 -1.51 2.23 6.20
C THR A 89 -2.85 2.85 5.78
N GLU A 90 -3.62 3.41 6.72
CA GLU A 90 -4.90 4.06 6.42
C GLU A 90 -4.73 5.27 5.50
N GLN A 91 -3.74 6.12 5.77
CA GLN A 91 -3.46 7.27 4.93
C GLN A 91 -2.93 6.86 3.55
N THR A 92 -2.02 5.89 3.49
CA THR A 92 -1.52 5.35 2.21
C THR A 92 -2.65 4.77 1.37
N ALA A 93 -3.61 4.06 2.00
CA ALA A 93 -4.79 3.54 1.31
C ALA A 93 -5.69 4.65 0.76
N ARG A 94 -5.95 5.72 1.55
CA ARG A 94 -6.70 6.90 1.10
C ARG A 94 -6.03 7.56 -0.10
N LEU A 95 -4.73 7.78 -0.02
CA LEU A 95 -3.95 8.38 -1.10
C LEU A 95 -4.01 7.53 -2.38
N PHE A 96 -3.81 6.21 -2.25
CA PHE A 96 -3.91 5.29 -3.39
C PHE A 96 -5.30 5.35 -4.04
N CYS A 97 -6.37 5.27 -3.25
CA CYS A 97 -7.72 5.37 -3.76
C CYS A 97 -8.00 6.71 -4.44
N GLN A 98 -7.55 7.83 -3.86
CA GLN A 98 -7.73 9.17 -4.45
C GLN A 98 -7.07 9.26 -5.83
N ILE A 99 -5.83 8.78 -5.96
CA ILE A 99 -5.10 8.81 -7.24
C ILE A 99 -5.79 7.91 -8.27
N VAL A 100 -6.12 6.67 -7.91
CA VAL A 100 -6.72 5.71 -8.84
C VAL A 100 -8.12 6.15 -9.28
N ASN A 101 -8.94 6.69 -8.37
CA ASN A 101 -10.29 7.16 -8.69
C ASN A 101 -10.27 8.43 -9.55
N GLY A 102 -9.23 9.26 -9.43
CA GLY A 102 -9.05 10.47 -10.24
C GLY A 102 -8.41 10.22 -11.60
N TRP A 103 -7.89 9.02 -11.86
CA TRP A 103 -7.25 8.71 -13.14
C TRP A 103 -8.29 8.56 -14.26
N PRO A 104 -8.08 9.19 -15.43
CA PRO A 104 -9.00 9.03 -16.56
C PRO A 104 -9.16 7.56 -16.92
N ARG A 105 -10.40 7.11 -17.10
CA ARG A 105 -10.64 5.79 -17.68
C ARG A 105 -10.22 5.82 -19.16
N PRO A 106 -9.65 4.73 -19.67
CA PRO A 106 -9.41 4.58 -21.11
C PRO A 106 -10.72 4.69 -21.90
#